data_AF-A0A4Y9ZJE8-F1
#
_entry.id   AF-A0A4Y9ZJE8-F1
#
_cell.length_a   1.000
_cell.length_b   1.000
_cell.length_c   1.000
_cell.angle_alpha   90.00
_cell.angle_beta   90.00
_cell.angle_gamma   90.00
#
_symmetry.space_group_name_H-M   'P 1'
#
loop_
_entity.id
_entity.type
_entity.pdbx_description
1 polymer ?
#
loop_
_entity_poly.entity_id
_entity_poly.type
_entity_poly.pdbx_seq_one_letter_code
_entity_poly.pdbx_strand_id
1 'polypeptide(L)'
;MPLFLRISGTDWLEESLPNEPSWRIEDTVRLAPILAAHGVDFYDISSGGGHPAQKMNTLGAYQAHLSEAVKKAAGDKILVGAAKAKAAAPTSSSGGKAAKKKKWSKGKVKDKAQHAVMIDKPTYDRILKEVPTFRFISQSILIERLKVNGSLARVAIRHLEKEGQIKRIIHHHGQLIYTRSTTSSD
;
A
#
# COMPACT_ATOMS: atom_id res chain seq x y z
N MET A 1 -15.53 8.78 -18.25
CA MET A 1 -14.51 8.29 -17.30
C MET A 1 -14.63 9.14 -16.04
N PRO A 2 -14.58 8.57 -14.82
CA PRO A 2 -14.75 9.35 -13.61
C PRO A 2 -13.55 10.29 -13.37
N LEU A 3 -13.82 11.55 -13.00
CA LEU A 3 -12.80 12.56 -12.74
C LEU A 3 -12.67 12.82 -11.22
N PHE A 4 -11.44 12.63 -10.72
CA PHE A 4 -11.12 12.81 -9.30
C PHE A 4 -10.17 13.99 -9.13
N LEU A 5 -10.51 14.90 -8.22
CA LEU A 5 -9.74 16.10 -7.97
C LEU A 5 -9.39 16.20 -6.48
N ARG A 6 -8.10 16.35 -6.17
CA ARG A 6 -7.60 16.55 -4.81
C ARG A 6 -7.11 17.97 -4.62
N ILE A 7 -7.64 18.68 -3.62
CA ILE A 7 -7.26 20.06 -3.28
C ILE A 7 -7.03 20.18 -1.76
N SER A 8 -6.30 21.22 -1.36
CA SER A 8 -6.15 21.62 0.04
C SER A 8 -7.49 22.14 0.59
N GLY A 9 -7.91 21.69 1.77
CA GLY A 9 -9.11 22.21 2.45
C GLY A 9 -8.85 23.50 3.23
N THR A 10 -7.60 23.73 3.63
CA THR A 10 -7.10 24.95 4.27
C THR A 10 -5.58 24.86 4.34
N ASP A 11 -4.93 26.02 4.25
CA ASP A 11 -3.49 26.15 4.36
C ASP A 11 -2.99 26.32 5.80
N TRP A 12 -3.85 26.44 6.82
CA TRP A 12 -3.45 26.59 8.24
C TRP A 12 -2.44 27.72 8.49
N LEU A 13 -2.63 28.85 7.82
CA LEU A 13 -1.76 30.04 7.91
C LEU A 13 -2.39 31.18 8.70
N GLU A 14 -3.63 31.03 9.15
CA GLU A 14 -4.40 32.05 9.84
C GLU A 14 -3.74 32.49 11.15
N GLU A 15 -3.05 31.58 11.84
CA GLU A 15 -2.34 31.83 13.09
C GLU A 15 -0.86 32.21 12.94
N SER A 16 -0.26 32.00 11.77
CA SER A 16 1.16 32.26 11.53
C SER A 16 1.39 33.50 10.67
N LEU A 17 0.51 33.76 9.71
CA LEU A 17 0.57 34.87 8.77
C LEU A 17 -0.84 35.48 8.57
N PRO A 18 -1.36 36.21 9.57
CA PRO A 18 -2.72 36.75 9.53
C PRO A 18 -2.95 37.81 8.44
N ASN A 19 -1.89 38.43 7.93
CA ASN A 19 -1.95 39.50 6.93
C ASN A 19 -1.80 38.99 5.48
N GLU A 20 -1.54 37.70 5.27
CA GLU A 20 -1.37 37.13 3.94
C GLU A 20 -2.64 36.41 3.46
N PRO A 21 -3.01 36.55 2.17
CA PRO A 21 -4.11 35.78 1.60
C PRO A 21 -3.73 34.30 1.58
N SER A 22 -4.48 33.49 2.32
CA SER A 22 -4.28 32.05 2.47
C SER A 22 -5.54 31.29 2.07
N TRP A 23 -5.39 30.05 1.61
CA TRP A 23 -6.54 29.22 1.24
C TRP A 23 -7.31 28.78 2.49
N ARG A 24 -8.59 29.12 2.57
CA ARG A 24 -9.43 28.81 3.73
C ARG A 24 -10.50 27.76 3.43
N ILE A 25 -11.18 27.34 4.49
CA ILE A 25 -12.30 26.39 4.41
C ILE A 25 -13.43 26.97 3.55
N GLU A 26 -13.68 28.28 3.67
CA GLU A 26 -14.72 28.97 2.91
C GLU A 26 -14.47 28.90 1.40
N ASP A 27 -13.21 28.96 0.98
CA ASP A 27 -12.83 28.89 -0.44
C ASP A 27 -13.02 27.47 -0.99
N THR A 28 -12.64 26.46 -0.20
CA THR A 28 -12.88 25.04 -0.51
C THR A 28 -14.38 24.75 -0.64
N VAL A 29 -15.19 25.32 0.25
CA VAL A 29 -16.66 25.20 0.22
C VAL A 29 -17.25 25.86 -1.03
N ARG A 30 -16.78 27.06 -1.40
CA ARG A 30 -17.23 27.77 -2.61
C ARG A 30 -16.84 27.04 -3.89
N LEU A 31 -15.71 26.35 -3.89
CA LEU A 31 -15.19 25.64 -5.06
C LEU A 31 -16.01 24.37 -5.37
N ALA A 32 -16.52 23.68 -4.35
CA ALA A 32 -17.24 22.41 -4.52
C ALA A 32 -18.41 22.43 -5.54
N PRO A 33 -19.36 23.40 -5.53
CA PRO A 33 -20.42 23.44 -6.53
C PRO A 33 -19.92 23.76 -7.94
N ILE A 34 -18.82 24.52 -8.07
CA ILE A 34 -18.20 24.82 -9.36
C ILE A 34 -17.63 23.52 -9.96
N LEU A 35 -16.90 22.74 -9.15
CA LEU A 35 -16.35 21.45 -9.58
C LEU A 35 -17.43 20.46 -9.99
N ALA A 36 -18.55 20.42 -9.26
CA ALA A 36 -19.69 19.60 -9.62
C ALA A 36 -20.27 20.01 -11.00
N ALA A 37 -20.39 21.32 -11.28
CA ALA A 37 -20.88 21.81 -12.57
C ALA A 37 -19.93 21.49 -13.74
N HIS A 38 -18.63 21.39 -13.48
CA HIS A 38 -17.61 21.03 -14.47
C HIS A 38 -17.40 19.51 -14.63
N GLY A 39 -18.22 18.67 -13.97
CA GLY A 39 -18.19 17.22 -14.15
C GLY A 39 -17.13 16.50 -13.32
N VAL A 40 -16.71 17.04 -12.17
CA VAL A 40 -15.89 16.31 -11.21
C VAL A 40 -16.77 15.35 -10.39
N ASP A 41 -16.43 14.06 -10.41
CA ASP A 41 -17.19 13.02 -9.74
C ASP A 41 -16.81 12.86 -8.25
N PHE A 42 -15.53 13.09 -7.91
CA PHE A 42 -15.02 12.98 -6.55
C PHE A 42 -14.11 14.15 -6.18
N TYR A 43 -14.42 14.77 -5.04
CA TYR A 43 -13.64 15.83 -4.43
C TYR A 43 -12.91 15.30 -3.18
N ASP A 44 -11.60 15.10 -3.31
CA ASP A 44 -10.73 14.68 -2.21
C ASP A 44 -10.13 15.90 -1.52
N ILE A 45 -10.48 16.09 -0.25
CA ILE A 45 -10.00 17.21 0.56
C ILE A 45 -8.85 16.70 1.42
N SER A 46 -7.66 17.16 1.08
CA SER A 46 -6.46 16.99 1.89
C SER A 46 -6.12 18.29 2.59
N SER A 47 -5.29 18.28 3.62
CA SER A 47 -4.81 19.52 4.23
C SER A 47 -3.47 19.29 4.91
N GLY A 48 -2.60 20.30 4.82
CA GLY A 48 -1.25 20.31 5.36
C GLY A 48 -0.14 20.00 4.36
N GLY A 49 1.07 20.45 4.68
CA GLY A 49 2.29 20.29 3.87
C GLY A 49 2.47 21.33 2.76
N GLY A 50 1.63 22.38 2.74
CA GLY A 50 1.64 23.43 1.72
C GLY A 50 2.60 24.59 2.01
N HIS A 51 2.96 24.82 3.28
CA HIS A 51 3.83 25.92 3.67
C HIS A 51 4.61 25.61 4.97
N PRO A 52 5.87 26.07 5.14
CA PRO A 52 6.66 25.78 6.35
C PRO A 52 6.08 26.39 7.64
N ALA A 53 5.37 27.51 7.55
CA ALA A 53 4.79 28.21 8.69
C ALA A 53 3.42 27.68 9.14
N GLN A 54 3.00 26.49 8.67
CA GLN A 54 1.68 25.96 8.98
C GLN A 54 1.55 25.55 10.45
N LYS A 55 0.52 26.08 11.11
CA LYS A 55 0.19 25.71 12.50
C LYS A 55 -1.02 24.78 12.48
N MET A 56 -0.74 23.48 12.39
CA MET A 56 -1.76 22.43 12.38
C MET A 56 -1.85 21.74 13.73
N ASN A 57 -3.07 21.59 14.23
CA ASN A 57 -3.34 20.61 15.28
C ASN A 57 -3.52 19.22 14.65
N THR A 58 -2.43 18.47 14.58
CA THR A 58 -2.38 17.14 13.93
C THR A 58 -3.02 16.02 14.76
N LEU A 59 -3.66 16.34 15.89
CA LEU A 59 -4.35 15.36 16.73
C LEU A 59 -5.65 14.86 16.08
N GLY A 60 -5.75 13.54 15.95
CA GLY A 60 -6.99 12.86 15.56
C GLY A 60 -7.35 12.97 14.08
N ALA A 61 -8.65 12.91 13.77
CA ALA A 61 -9.18 13.01 12.41
C ALA A 61 -9.30 14.48 11.96
N TYR A 62 -8.19 15.22 12.01
CA TYR A 62 -8.19 16.67 11.76
C TYR A 62 -8.70 17.06 10.37
N GLN A 63 -8.65 16.19 9.35
CA GLN A 63 -9.22 16.51 8.02
C GLN A 63 -10.73 16.22 7.91
N ALA A 64 -11.34 15.57 8.91
CA ALA A 64 -12.74 15.17 8.84
C ALA A 64 -13.70 16.36 8.85
N HIS A 65 -13.42 17.38 9.67
CA HIS A 65 -14.27 18.59 9.76
C HIS A 65 -14.30 19.36 8.43
N LEU A 66 -13.18 19.38 7.70
CA LEU A 66 -13.07 19.98 6.36
C LEU A 66 -14.02 19.29 5.38
N SER A 67 -14.00 17.96 5.33
CA SER A 67 -14.87 17.18 4.45
C SER A 67 -16.36 17.30 4.83
N GLU A 68 -16.67 17.47 6.11
CA GLU A 68 -18.04 17.65 6.57
C GLU A 68 -18.60 19.03 6.17
N ALA A 69 -17.80 20.09 6.31
CA ALA A 69 -18.19 21.44 5.90
C ALA A 69 -18.51 21.49 4.39
N VAL A 70 -17.66 20.88 3.57
CA VAL A 70 -17.88 20.82 2.11
C VAL A 70 -19.08 19.96 1.75
N LYS A 71 -19.31 18.84 2.45
CA LYS A 71 -20.54 18.02 2.25
C LYS A 71 -21.82 18.79 2.57
N LYS A 72 -21.83 19.57 3.65
CA LYS A 72 -23.00 20.38 4.03
C LYS A 72 -23.33 21.41 2.95
N ALA A 73 -22.33 22.00 2.32
CA ALA A 73 -22.53 23.04 1.31
C ALA A 73 -22.80 22.50 -0.11
N ALA A 74 -22.11 21.42 -0.51
CA ALA A 74 -22.23 20.85 -1.84
C ALA A 74 -23.41 19.88 -2.00
N GLY A 75 -23.89 19.32 -0.87
CA GLY A 75 -24.94 18.30 -0.87
C GLY A 75 -24.54 17.04 -1.63
N ASP A 76 -25.50 16.43 -2.32
CA ASP A 76 -25.29 15.18 -3.09
C ASP A 76 -24.78 15.42 -4.52
N LYS A 77 -24.37 16.65 -4.87
CA LYS A 77 -23.92 17.00 -6.24
C LYS A 77 -22.54 16.46 -6.58
N ILE A 78 -21.72 16.15 -5.58
CA ILE A 78 -20.35 15.65 -5.74
C ILE A 78 -19.99 14.73 -4.57
N LEU A 79 -19.28 13.64 -4.84
CA LEU A 79 -18.82 12.76 -3.77
C LEU A 79 -17.62 13.40 -3.08
N VAL A 80 -17.70 13.62 -1.77
CA VAL A 80 -16.61 14.28 -1.01
C VAL A 80 -15.94 13.30 -0.06
N GLY A 81 -14.61 13.32 -0.04
CA GLY A 81 -13.79 12.55 0.90
C GLY A 81 -12.70 13.42 1.53
N ALA A 82 -12.12 12.92 2.62
CA ALA A 82 -10.86 13.42 3.15
C ALA A 82 -10.00 12.23 3.60
N ALA A 83 -8.69 12.40 3.52
CA ALA A 83 -7.77 11.37 3.97
C ALA A 83 -7.88 11.22 5.50
N LYS A 84 -8.10 9.98 5.96
CA LYS A 84 -8.00 9.66 7.38
C LYS A 84 -6.53 9.48 7.73
N ALA A 85 -5.96 10.39 8.50
CA ALA A 85 -4.78 10.05 9.30
C ALA A 85 -5.15 8.83 10.17
N LYS A 86 -4.29 7.82 10.21
CA LYS A 86 -4.43 6.67 11.12
C LYS A 86 -4.20 7.17 12.55
N ALA A 87 -5.24 7.73 13.16
CA ALA A 87 -5.26 7.92 14.59
C ALA A 87 -5.21 6.54 15.25
N ALA A 88 -4.25 6.33 16.16
CA ALA A 88 -4.39 5.30 17.18
C ALA A 88 -5.74 5.52 17.85
N ALA A 89 -6.55 4.45 17.93
CA ALA A 89 -7.92 4.53 18.38
C ALA A 89 -8.00 5.20 19.77
N PRO A 90 -8.81 6.26 19.96
CA PRO A 90 -9.29 6.57 21.30
C PRO A 90 -10.35 5.51 21.63
N THR A 91 -10.07 4.69 22.64
CA THR A 91 -11.08 3.92 23.35
C THR A 91 -11.99 4.90 24.08
N SER A 92 -13.02 5.40 23.40
CA SER A 92 -14.18 5.96 24.07
C SER A 92 -15.45 5.57 23.33
N SER A 93 -16.19 4.69 23.99
CA SER A 93 -17.54 4.28 23.67
C SER A 93 -18.49 5.48 23.71
N SER A 94 -19.07 5.85 22.57
CA SER A 94 -20.36 6.54 22.56
C SER A 94 -21.16 6.10 21.33
N GLY A 95 -22.36 5.59 21.61
CA GLY A 95 -23.22 4.92 20.65
C GLY A 95 -23.82 5.90 19.65
N GLY A 96 -23.60 5.61 18.37
CA GLY A 96 -24.43 6.09 17.27
C GLY A 96 -24.69 4.92 16.34
N LYS A 97 -25.96 4.52 16.17
CA LYS A 97 -26.38 3.44 15.27
C LYS A 97 -25.90 3.75 13.84
N ALA A 98 -24.75 3.21 13.48
CA ALA A 98 -24.20 3.35 12.14
C ALA A 98 -25.08 2.57 11.15
N ALA A 99 -25.64 3.31 10.20
CA ALA A 99 -26.28 2.80 9.00
C ALA A 99 -25.51 1.57 8.48
N LYS A 100 -26.24 0.48 8.20
CA LYS A 100 -25.72 -0.79 7.67
C LYS A 100 -24.96 -0.55 6.36
N LYS A 101 -23.68 -0.20 6.46
CA LYS A 101 -22.75 -0.26 5.32
C LYS A 101 -22.56 -1.73 4.98
N LYS A 102 -22.94 -2.08 3.74
CA LYS A 102 -22.81 -3.42 3.16
C LYS A 102 -21.34 -3.82 3.23
N LYS A 103 -20.99 -4.63 4.23
CA LYS A 103 -19.64 -5.18 4.40
C LYS A 103 -19.53 -6.31 3.39
N TRP A 104 -18.89 -6.04 2.25
CA TRP A 104 -18.51 -7.07 1.27
C TRP A 104 -17.87 -8.23 2.03
N SER A 105 -18.23 -9.47 1.69
CA SER A 105 -17.71 -10.65 2.37
C SER A 105 -16.20 -10.52 2.42
N LYS A 106 -15.68 -10.30 3.63
CA LYS A 106 -14.26 -10.22 3.90
C LYS A 106 -13.78 -11.63 3.66
N GLY A 107 -13.39 -11.91 2.41
CA GLY A 107 -12.95 -13.22 1.97
C GLY A 107 -11.93 -13.71 2.99
N LYS A 108 -12.04 -14.99 3.39
CA LYS A 108 -11.09 -15.64 4.29
C LYS A 108 -9.70 -15.17 3.87
N VAL A 109 -9.10 -14.32 4.72
CA VAL A 109 -7.80 -13.75 4.43
C VAL A 109 -6.89 -14.96 4.44
N LYS A 110 -6.44 -15.36 3.24
CA LYS A 110 -5.44 -16.41 3.09
C LYS A 110 -4.32 -16.06 4.05
N ASP A 111 -4.06 -16.96 5.01
CA ASP A 111 -3.07 -16.71 6.04
C ASP A 111 -1.79 -16.19 5.40
N LYS A 112 -1.26 -15.11 5.96
CA LYS A 112 -0.07 -14.44 5.42
C LYS A 112 1.07 -15.45 5.47
N ALA A 113 1.52 -15.90 4.30
CA ALA A 113 2.69 -16.75 4.21
C ALA A 113 3.92 -15.94 4.68
N GLN A 114 4.48 -16.33 5.82
CA GLN A 114 5.67 -15.69 6.36
C GLN A 114 6.91 -16.37 5.77
N HIS A 115 7.61 -15.65 4.89
CA HIS A 115 8.84 -16.12 4.25
C HIS A 115 10.06 -15.42 4.87
N ALA A 116 11.13 -16.17 5.07
CA ALA A 116 12.40 -15.63 5.53
C ALA A 116 13.02 -14.71 4.47
N VAL A 117 13.39 -13.49 4.88
CA VAL A 117 14.01 -12.47 4.01
C VAL A 117 15.53 -12.44 4.16
N MET A 118 16.06 -12.96 5.27
CA MET A 118 17.50 -13.13 5.52
C MET A 118 17.87 -14.61 5.54
N ILE A 119 19.11 -14.91 5.17
CA ILE A 119 19.66 -16.27 5.21
C ILE A 119 20.36 -16.47 6.55
N ASP A 120 19.85 -17.40 7.35
CA ASP A 120 20.52 -17.89 8.54
C ASP A 120 21.44 -19.06 8.17
N LYS A 121 22.52 -19.27 8.92
CA LYS A 121 23.41 -20.45 8.76
C LYS A 121 22.67 -21.79 8.60
N PRO A 122 21.66 -22.15 9.43
CA PRO A 122 20.90 -23.38 9.25
C PRO A 122 20.02 -23.42 7.99
N THR A 123 19.62 -22.27 7.45
CA THR A 123 18.88 -22.22 6.16
C THR A 123 19.83 -22.42 4.98
N TYR A 124 21.04 -21.87 5.07
CA TYR A 124 22.08 -22.00 4.06
C TYR A 124 22.52 -23.46 3.87
N ASP A 125 22.83 -24.14 4.98
CA ASP A 125 23.26 -25.54 4.94
C ASP A 125 22.15 -26.47 4.40
N ARG A 126 20.88 -26.13 4.64
CA ARG A 126 19.73 -26.84 4.06
C ARG A 126 19.60 -26.60 2.56
N ILE A 127 19.79 -25.36 2.10
CA ILE A 127 19.75 -25.04 0.66
C ILE A 127 20.79 -25.87 -0.11
N LEU A 128 22.03 -25.92 0.38
CA LEU A 128 23.11 -26.66 -0.30
C LEU A 128 22.86 -28.18 -0.35
N LYS A 129 22.23 -28.75 0.67
CA LYS A 129 21.99 -30.19 0.75
C LYS A 129 20.71 -30.62 0.04
N GLU A 130 19.63 -29.87 0.20
CA GLU A 130 18.30 -30.29 -0.27
C GLU A 130 18.06 -29.93 -1.74
N VAL A 131 18.52 -28.77 -2.20
CA VAL A 131 18.20 -28.28 -3.56
C VAL A 131 18.72 -29.18 -4.68
N PRO A 132 19.96 -29.73 -4.62
CA PRO A 132 20.46 -30.65 -5.65
C PRO A 132 19.74 -32.00 -5.69
N THR A 133 18.98 -32.37 -4.64
CA THR A 133 18.20 -33.62 -4.65
C THR A 133 16.93 -33.51 -5.49
N PHE A 134 16.43 -32.28 -5.70
CA PHE A 134 15.17 -32.07 -6.39
C PHE A 134 15.31 -32.33 -7.89
N ARG A 135 14.37 -33.14 -8.43
CA ARG A 135 14.28 -33.37 -9.87
C ARG A 135 13.83 -32.12 -10.63
N PHE A 136 12.89 -31.37 -10.05
CA PHE A 136 12.38 -30.12 -10.60
C PHE A 136 12.79 -29.00 -9.66
N ILE A 137 13.50 -27.99 -10.17
CA ILE A 137 14.01 -26.86 -9.40
C ILE A 137 13.47 -25.58 -10.04
N SER A 138 12.71 -24.81 -9.25
CA SER A 138 12.19 -23.51 -9.64
C SER A 138 11.98 -22.63 -8.40
N GLN A 139 11.77 -21.33 -8.62
CA GLN A 139 11.55 -20.36 -7.55
C GLN A 139 10.37 -20.73 -6.63
N SER A 140 9.28 -21.29 -7.15
CA SER A 140 8.09 -21.66 -6.36
C SER A 140 8.36 -22.81 -5.39
N ILE A 141 9.13 -23.81 -5.81
CA ILE A 141 9.47 -24.97 -4.97
C ILE A 141 10.34 -24.56 -3.79
N LEU A 142 11.28 -23.65 -4.01
CA LEU A 142 12.13 -23.11 -2.95
C LEU A 142 11.31 -22.32 -1.92
N ILE A 143 10.31 -21.54 -2.39
CA ILE A 143 9.40 -20.81 -1.50
C ILE A 143 8.55 -21.78 -0.66
N GLU A 144 8.05 -22.86 -1.26
CA GLU A 144 7.21 -23.85 -0.57
C GLU A 144 7.99 -24.72 0.43
N ARG A 145 9.16 -25.24 0.03
CA ARG A 145 9.93 -26.20 0.84
C ARG A 145 10.78 -25.52 1.90
N LEU A 146 11.51 -24.47 1.50
CA LEU A 146 12.50 -23.81 2.36
C LEU A 146 11.94 -22.57 3.05
N LYS A 147 10.70 -22.16 2.72
CA LYS A 147 10.02 -20.99 3.29
C LYS A 147 10.85 -19.69 3.14
N VAL A 148 11.64 -19.58 2.07
CA VAL A 148 12.46 -18.40 1.75
C VAL A 148 11.75 -17.48 0.78
N ASN A 149 12.09 -16.19 0.79
CA ASN A 149 11.57 -15.23 -0.17
C ASN A 149 12.04 -15.54 -1.62
N GLY A 150 11.23 -15.17 -2.62
CA GLY A 150 11.55 -15.37 -4.03
C GLY A 150 12.81 -14.65 -4.50
N SER A 151 13.18 -13.52 -3.88
CA SER A 151 14.45 -12.83 -4.15
C SER A 151 15.65 -13.71 -3.78
N LEU A 152 15.64 -14.29 -2.57
CA LEU A 152 16.68 -15.21 -2.10
C LEU A 152 16.70 -16.49 -2.94
N ALA A 153 15.54 -17.04 -3.30
CA ALA A 153 15.44 -18.22 -4.16
C ALA A 153 16.16 -17.99 -5.50
N ARG A 154 16.01 -16.81 -6.13
CA ARG A 154 16.72 -16.47 -7.38
C ARG A 154 18.23 -16.30 -7.18
N VAL A 155 18.67 -15.83 -6.02
CA VAL A 155 20.10 -15.72 -5.70
C VAL A 155 20.69 -17.11 -5.46
N ALA A 156 20.00 -17.96 -4.70
CA ALA A 156 20.41 -19.34 -4.43
C ALA A 156 20.54 -20.15 -5.72
N ILE A 157 19.56 -20.05 -6.64
CA ILE A 157 19.64 -20.74 -7.94
C ILE A 157 20.87 -20.28 -8.74
N ARG A 158 21.15 -18.97 -8.79
CA ARG A 158 22.34 -18.44 -9.48
C ARG A 158 23.65 -18.93 -8.85
N HIS A 159 23.68 -19.06 -7.52
CA HIS A 159 24.84 -19.60 -6.81
C HIS A 159 25.07 -21.08 -7.15
N LEU A 160 24.01 -21.88 -7.08
CA LEU A 160 24.06 -23.32 -7.35
C LEU A 160 24.31 -23.64 -8.83
N GLU A 161 23.87 -22.76 -9.74
CA GLU A 161 24.24 -22.81 -11.16
C GLU A 161 25.73 -22.51 -11.36
N LYS A 162 26.27 -21.49 -10.66
CA LYS A 162 27.71 -21.15 -10.71
C LYS A 162 28.59 -22.27 -10.15
N GLU A 163 28.13 -22.96 -9.12
CA GLU A 163 28.80 -24.13 -8.54
C GLU A 163 28.61 -25.42 -9.36
N GLY A 164 27.76 -25.40 -10.40
CA GLY A 164 27.54 -26.55 -11.29
C GLY A 164 26.73 -27.70 -10.68
N GLN A 165 26.10 -27.50 -9.52
CA GLN A 165 25.27 -28.51 -8.86
C GLN A 165 23.91 -28.70 -9.55
N ILE A 166 23.52 -27.74 -10.38
CA ILE A 166 22.22 -27.67 -11.03
C ILE A 166 22.40 -27.37 -12.52
N LYS A 167 21.67 -28.08 -13.36
CA LYS A 167 21.64 -27.86 -14.81
C LYS A 167 20.41 -27.06 -15.22
N ARG A 168 20.63 -26.05 -16.04
CA ARG A 168 19.57 -25.28 -16.69
C ARG A 168 18.85 -26.11 -17.77
N ILE A 169 17.52 -26.04 -17.80
CA ILE A 169 16.71 -26.63 -18.87
C ILE A 169 16.09 -25.52 -19.72
N ILE A 170 15.25 -24.67 -19.12
CA ILE A 170 14.51 -23.62 -19.83
C ILE A 170 14.77 -22.28 -19.14
N HIS A 171 15.12 -21.28 -19.94
CA HIS A 171 15.28 -19.90 -19.51
C HIS A 171 14.27 -19.02 -20.26
N HIS A 172 13.27 -18.55 -19.53
CA HIS A 172 12.33 -17.53 -19.99
C HIS A 172 12.14 -16.48 -18.90
N HIS A 173 11.84 -15.24 -19.27
CA HIS A 173 11.71 -14.13 -18.30
C HIS A 173 10.65 -14.40 -17.22
N GLY A 174 9.60 -15.15 -17.54
CA GLY A 174 8.53 -15.52 -16.60
C GLY A 174 8.77 -16.82 -15.83
N GLN A 175 9.62 -17.72 -16.34
CA GLN A 175 9.83 -19.03 -15.73
C GLN A 175 11.25 -19.53 -15.94
N LEU A 176 11.91 -19.82 -14.82
CA LEU A 176 13.24 -20.40 -14.76
C LEU A 176 13.11 -21.84 -14.27
N ILE A 177 13.50 -22.79 -15.12
CA ILE A 177 13.40 -24.23 -14.83
C ILE A 177 14.79 -24.85 -14.86
N TYR A 178 15.10 -25.53 -13.78
CA TYR A 178 16.34 -26.22 -13.56
C TYR A 178 16.09 -27.68 -13.13
N THR A 179 17.10 -28.52 -13.30
CA THR A 179 17.15 -29.91 -12.81
C THR A 179 18.45 -30.15 -12.08
N ARG A 180 18.49 -31.12 -11.17
CA ARG A 180 19.74 -31.59 -10.56
C ARG A 180 20.79 -31.93 -11.63
N SER A 181 22.07 -31.67 -11.34
CA SER A 181 23.13 -32.21 -12.18
C SER A 181 23.17 -33.73 -12.01
N THR A 182 23.20 -34.46 -13.13
CA THR A 182 23.61 -35.86 -13.12
C THR A 182 25.12 -35.83 -13.27
N THR A 183 25.86 -36.25 -12.26
CA THR A 183 27.25 -36.67 -12.40
C THR A 183 27.28 -37.93 -13.26
N SER A 184 27.03 -37.76 -14.54
CA SER A 184 27.40 -38.68 -15.62
C SER A 184 28.48 -37.92 -16.38
N SER A 185 29.71 -38.15 -15.95
CA SER A 185 30.91 -37.89 -16.74
C SER A 185 30.76 -38.61 -18.07
N ASP A 186 30.62 -37.84 -19.14
CA ASP A 186 31.00 -38.18 -20.51
C ASP A 186 31.91 -37.06 -21.02
#